data_AF-A0A4Y9Z9P2-F1
#
_entry.id   AF-A0A4Y9Z9P2-F1
#
_cell.length_a   1.000
_cell.length_b   1.000
_cell.length_c   1.000
_cell.angle_alpha   90.00
_cell.angle_beta   90.00
_cell.angle_gamma   90.00
#
_symmetry.space_group_name_H-M   'P 1'
#
loop_
_entity.id
_entity.type
_entity.pdbx_description
1 polymer ?
#
loop_
_entity_poly.entity_id
_entity_poly.type
_entity_poly.pdbx_seq_one_letter_code
_entity_poly.pdbx_strand_id
1 'polypeptide(L)'
;MSSGKATAKLSRRLTYDDGIEPTELWVHMESLMQHPQLDDPRHLYIATDRPGLDHDDNPYPPHKVKLALGRLISPKEITLKVGAQVMLIKNLVQGRLVNGSVGRVAEFTTPREARSCGTDIAREVPEGPQPSSQRQIKEKRLLQAAESGVWPIVEFQNGLRLLCIPAIFEATDANGSIEAIREQVPLILAWALSIHKSQGQTLDRVRVDLRRTFETGQVYVALSRATSLDTLEVQNFNPLKVRAHDRVIRWMDKNITSNEVLELKTEADPDSDDDCQYWDKVDDLQKYFTTD
;
A
#
# COMPACT_ATOMS: atom_id res chain seq x y z
N MET A 1 -24.17 0.18 24.93
CA MET A 1 -24.12 -1.31 25.01
C MET A 1 -24.15 -2.04 23.65
N SER A 2 -23.90 -1.38 22.50
CA SER A 2 -24.03 -2.01 21.16
C SER A 2 -22.73 -2.58 20.55
N SER A 3 -21.54 -2.11 20.99
CA SER A 3 -20.26 -2.43 20.31
C SER A 3 -19.72 -3.86 20.53
N GLY A 4 -20.10 -4.53 21.61
CA GLY A 4 -19.56 -5.86 21.98
C GLY A 4 -20.12 -7.05 21.18
N LYS A 5 -21.31 -6.92 20.56
CA LYS A 5 -21.92 -8.02 19.78
C LYS A 5 -21.40 -8.11 18.35
N ALA A 6 -20.97 -6.99 17.77
CA ALA A 6 -20.42 -6.94 16.41
C ALA A 6 -19.01 -7.55 16.34
N THR A 7 -18.17 -7.32 17.35
CA THR A 7 -16.78 -7.79 17.39
C THR A 7 -16.65 -9.27 17.68
N ALA A 8 -17.57 -9.86 18.45
CA ALA A 8 -17.60 -11.32 18.69
C ALA A 8 -17.83 -12.14 17.40
N LYS A 9 -18.53 -11.58 16.40
CA LYS A 9 -18.68 -12.20 15.07
C LYS A 9 -17.40 -12.19 14.24
N LEU A 10 -16.46 -11.28 14.53
CA LEU A 10 -15.20 -11.10 13.80
C LEU A 10 -14.05 -11.93 14.36
N SER A 11 -14.20 -12.54 15.54
CA SER A 11 -13.23 -13.48 16.11
C SER A 11 -13.34 -14.90 15.55
N ARG A 12 -13.93 -15.05 14.36
CA ARG A 12 -14.11 -16.33 13.67
C ARG A 12 -12.86 -16.67 12.85
N ARG A 13 -12.44 -17.93 12.88
CA ARG A 13 -11.38 -18.41 11.97
C ARG A 13 -11.94 -18.54 10.56
N LEU A 14 -11.38 -17.81 9.61
CA LEU A 14 -11.76 -17.88 8.19
C LEU A 14 -10.81 -18.85 7.46
N THR A 15 -11.38 -19.80 6.73
CA THR A 15 -10.66 -20.71 5.84
C THR A 15 -11.01 -20.38 4.39
N TYR A 16 -10.01 -20.35 3.52
CA TYR A 16 -10.16 -20.03 2.10
C TYR A 16 -9.62 -21.20 1.27
N ASP A 17 -10.37 -21.58 0.22
CA ASP A 17 -10.06 -22.77 -0.60
C ASP A 17 -8.98 -22.50 -1.68
N ASP A 18 -8.57 -21.24 -1.85
CA ASP A 18 -7.55 -20.81 -2.81
C ASP A 18 -6.10 -20.89 -2.26
N GLY A 19 -5.93 -21.33 -1.02
CA GLY A 19 -4.63 -21.45 -0.36
C GLY A 19 -3.95 -20.10 -0.08
N ILE A 20 -4.67 -18.98 -0.19
CA ILE A 20 -4.19 -17.64 0.19
C ILE A 20 -4.71 -17.32 1.58
N GLU A 21 -3.80 -17.22 2.53
CA GLU A 21 -4.11 -16.92 3.92
C GLU A 21 -4.34 -15.41 4.11
N PRO A 22 -5.15 -14.99 5.10
CA PRO A 22 -5.29 -13.57 5.41
C PRO A 22 -3.95 -12.98 5.85
N THR A 23 -3.61 -11.79 5.32
CA THR A 23 -2.40 -11.07 5.68
C THR A 23 -2.45 -10.64 7.14
N GLU A 24 -1.45 -11.03 7.93
CA GLU A 24 -1.41 -10.68 9.35
C GLU A 24 -0.83 -9.27 9.56
N LEU A 25 -1.55 -8.39 10.26
CA LEU A 25 -1.05 -7.06 10.60
C LEU A 25 -0.44 -7.06 12.01
N TRP A 26 0.84 -6.69 12.08
CA TRP A 26 1.62 -6.64 13.31
C TRP A 26 2.02 -5.21 13.65
N VAL A 27 2.16 -4.91 14.94
CA VAL A 27 2.68 -3.60 15.37
C VAL A 27 4.18 -3.50 15.06
N HIS A 28 4.96 -4.57 15.27
CA HIS A 28 6.40 -4.66 14.97
C HIS A 28 6.72 -5.97 14.22
N MET A 29 7.57 -5.89 13.20
CA MET A 29 7.72 -6.91 12.13
C MET A 29 8.93 -7.86 12.30
N GLU A 30 9.53 -7.94 13.49
CA GLU A 30 10.87 -8.52 13.64
C GLU A 30 10.94 -10.07 13.59
N SER A 31 9.85 -10.81 13.34
CA SER A 31 9.88 -12.28 13.55
C SER A 31 9.15 -13.20 12.57
N LEU A 32 8.73 -12.76 11.38
CA LEU A 32 7.94 -13.63 10.47
C LEU A 32 8.64 -14.06 9.17
N MET A 33 9.97 -14.10 9.13
CA MET A 33 10.71 -14.65 7.98
C MET A 33 10.91 -16.17 8.00
N GLN A 34 10.28 -16.91 8.93
CA GLN A 34 10.52 -18.35 9.05
C GLN A 34 9.21 -19.15 9.10
N HIS A 35 8.77 -19.68 7.94
CA HIS A 35 7.93 -20.88 7.84
C HIS A 35 8.01 -21.49 6.42
N PRO A 36 7.68 -22.79 6.26
CA PRO A 36 8.55 -23.96 6.39
C PRO A 36 9.50 -24.18 5.19
N GLN A 37 10.53 -25.01 5.44
CA GLN A 37 11.43 -25.59 4.45
C GLN A 37 10.63 -26.26 3.33
N LEU A 38 10.85 -25.81 2.10
CA LEU A 38 10.49 -26.48 0.86
C LEU A 38 11.71 -26.35 -0.04
N ASP A 39 12.13 -27.44 -0.65
CA ASP A 39 13.37 -27.61 -1.44
C ASP A 39 13.40 -26.81 -2.76
N ASP A 40 12.41 -25.95 -3.01
CA ASP A 40 12.36 -25.13 -4.22
C ASP A 40 13.40 -24.00 -4.23
N PRO A 41 14.01 -23.72 -5.40
CA PRO A 41 15.04 -22.70 -5.53
C PRO A 41 14.50 -21.30 -5.20
N ARG A 42 15.23 -20.61 -4.32
CA ARG A 42 14.95 -19.23 -3.93
C ARG A 42 15.51 -18.27 -4.97
N HIS A 43 14.71 -17.29 -5.36
CA HIS A 43 15.11 -16.22 -6.28
C HIS A 43 15.29 -14.92 -5.50
N LEU A 44 16.52 -14.38 -5.49
CA LEU A 44 16.86 -13.11 -4.87
C LEU A 44 16.82 -11.98 -5.91
N TYR A 45 16.04 -10.94 -5.62
CA TYR A 45 15.95 -9.74 -6.43
C TYR A 45 16.50 -8.53 -5.67
N ILE A 46 17.59 -7.96 -6.17
CA ILE A 46 18.23 -6.76 -5.62
C ILE A 46 17.80 -5.56 -6.46
N ALA A 47 17.23 -4.55 -5.80
CA ALA A 47 16.74 -3.35 -6.47
C ALA A 47 17.89 -2.49 -7.00
N THR A 48 17.66 -1.87 -8.16
CA THR A 48 18.56 -0.85 -8.71
C THR A 48 18.09 0.53 -8.28
N ASP A 49 18.93 1.26 -7.55
CA ASP A 49 18.59 2.59 -7.03
C ASP A 49 19.38 3.67 -7.78
N ARG A 50 18.74 4.79 -8.08
CA ARG A 50 19.34 5.95 -8.74
C ARG A 50 18.92 7.24 -8.03
N PRO A 51 19.81 8.25 -7.93
CA PRO A 51 19.42 9.56 -7.42
C PRO A 51 18.40 10.21 -8.35
N GLY A 52 17.47 10.95 -7.77
CA GLY A 52 16.69 11.93 -8.52
C GLY A 52 17.52 13.20 -8.79
N LEU A 53 16.94 14.13 -9.55
CA LEU A 53 17.58 15.40 -9.92
C LEU A 53 16.84 16.56 -9.24
N ASP A 54 17.58 17.56 -8.78
CA ASP A 54 17.02 18.82 -8.29
C ASP A 54 16.67 19.78 -9.44
N HIS A 55 16.24 20.99 -9.10
CA HIS A 55 15.84 22.01 -10.07
C HIS A 55 16.98 22.49 -10.99
N ASP A 56 18.23 22.26 -10.58
CA ASP A 56 19.44 22.63 -11.32
C ASP A 56 20.03 21.42 -12.08
N ASP A 57 19.22 20.36 -12.28
CA ASP A 57 19.61 19.08 -12.88
C ASP A 57 20.76 18.35 -12.16
N ASN A 58 21.03 18.70 -10.89
CA ASN A 58 22.06 18.05 -10.10
C ASN A 58 21.48 16.85 -9.34
N PRO A 59 22.23 15.73 -9.23
CA PRO A 59 21.77 14.58 -8.46
C PRO A 59 21.71 14.92 -6.97
N TYR A 60 20.61 14.54 -6.32
CA TYR A 60 20.47 14.71 -4.88
C TYR A 60 21.60 13.98 -4.11
N PRO A 61 22.05 14.54 -2.96
CA PRO A 61 23.16 13.98 -2.22
C PRO A 61 22.83 12.59 -1.64
N PRO A 62 23.82 11.68 -1.50
CA PRO A 62 23.57 10.27 -1.16
C PRO A 62 22.77 10.04 0.14
N HIS A 63 22.96 10.89 1.15
CA HIS A 63 22.23 10.78 2.42
C HIS A 63 20.72 11.05 2.24
N LYS A 64 20.37 12.05 1.41
CA LYS A 64 18.99 12.41 1.09
C LYS A 64 18.32 11.31 0.27
N VAL A 65 19.05 10.79 -0.73
CA VAL A 65 18.62 9.65 -1.54
C VAL A 65 18.35 8.42 -0.67
N LYS A 66 19.24 8.10 0.28
CA LYS A 66 19.05 6.97 1.21
C LYS A 66 17.80 7.14 2.07
N LEU A 67 17.54 8.35 2.57
CA LEU A 67 16.35 8.66 3.36
C LEU A 67 15.07 8.57 2.51
N ALA A 68 15.11 9.04 1.27
CA ALA A 68 14.01 8.93 0.30
C ALA A 68 13.67 7.48 -0.03
N LEU A 69 14.69 6.67 -0.35
CA LEU A 69 14.53 5.25 -0.62
C LEU A 69 14.00 4.45 0.58
N GLY A 70 14.25 4.91 1.81
CA GLY A 70 13.73 4.31 3.04
C GLY A 70 12.23 4.52 3.24
N ARG A 71 11.65 5.53 2.59
CA ARG A 71 10.19 5.80 2.61
C ARG A 71 9.41 4.90 1.64
N LEU A 72 10.07 4.32 0.65
CA LEU A 72 9.41 3.46 -0.33
C LEU A 72 8.98 2.13 0.29
N ILE A 73 7.78 1.69 -0.07
CA ILE A 73 7.27 0.35 0.28
C ILE A 73 8.08 -0.76 -0.42
N SER A 74 8.63 -0.46 -1.60
CA SER A 74 9.45 -1.40 -2.36
C SER A 74 10.77 -1.68 -1.63
N PRO A 75 11.06 -2.93 -1.25
CA PRO A 75 12.27 -3.26 -0.51
C PRO A 75 13.52 -3.19 -1.40
N LYS A 76 14.68 -2.98 -0.76
CA LYS A 76 15.98 -3.05 -1.45
C LYS A 76 16.28 -4.45 -1.95
N GLU A 77 15.88 -5.47 -1.21
CA GLU A 77 16.08 -6.87 -1.53
C GLU A 77 14.80 -7.64 -1.21
N ILE A 78 14.42 -8.56 -2.10
CA ILE A 78 13.33 -9.49 -1.86
C ILE A 78 13.72 -10.88 -2.34
N THR A 79 13.46 -11.89 -1.50
CA THR A 79 13.63 -13.29 -1.86
C THR A 79 12.26 -13.93 -2.03
N LEU A 80 12.03 -14.53 -3.20
CA LEU A 80 10.79 -15.22 -3.54
C LEU A 80 11.04 -16.70 -3.81
N LYS A 81 10.01 -17.51 -3.60
CA LYS A 81 9.98 -18.94 -3.97
C LYS A 81 8.59 -19.31 -4.48
N VAL A 82 8.48 -20.45 -5.15
CA VAL A 82 7.19 -21.00 -5.54
C VAL A 82 6.33 -21.21 -4.29
N GLY A 83 5.07 -20.84 -4.41
CA GLY A 83 4.10 -20.86 -3.34
C GLY A 83 4.17 -19.70 -2.36
N ALA A 84 5.08 -18.74 -2.53
CA ALA A 84 5.14 -17.57 -1.66
C ALA A 84 3.88 -16.69 -1.78
N GLN A 85 3.31 -16.29 -0.64
CA GLN A 85 2.23 -15.31 -0.61
C GLN A 85 2.81 -13.91 -0.74
N VAL A 86 2.37 -13.20 -1.76
CA VAL A 86 2.87 -11.88 -2.13
C VAL A 86 1.72 -10.90 -2.29
N MET A 87 2.03 -9.63 -2.11
CA MET A 87 1.12 -8.53 -2.35
C MET A 87 1.73 -7.58 -3.36
N LEU A 88 0.89 -7.19 -4.32
CA LEU A 88 1.22 -6.22 -5.34
C LEU A 88 1.29 -4.83 -4.73
N ILE A 89 2.39 -4.12 -4.94
CA ILE A 89 2.63 -2.77 -4.40
C ILE A 89 2.55 -1.67 -5.48
N LYS A 90 1.99 -2.00 -6.64
CA LYS A 90 1.82 -1.07 -7.76
C LYS A 90 0.58 -1.41 -8.60
N ASN A 91 -0.09 -0.41 -9.17
CA ASN A 91 -1.25 -0.64 -10.03
C ASN A 91 -0.80 -1.17 -11.41
N LEU A 92 -1.16 -2.42 -11.73
CA LEU A 92 -0.72 -3.08 -12.98
C LEU A 92 -1.86 -3.33 -13.98
N VAL A 93 -3.11 -3.51 -13.55
CA VAL A 93 -4.22 -3.70 -14.49
C VAL A 93 -5.40 -2.84 -14.08
N GLN A 94 -5.89 -2.02 -15.01
CA GLN A 94 -6.89 -1.00 -14.72
C GLN A 94 -8.14 -1.67 -14.16
N GLY A 95 -8.50 -1.31 -12.92
CA GLY A 95 -9.68 -1.84 -12.24
C GLY A 95 -9.63 -3.33 -11.87
N ARG A 96 -8.49 -4.03 -12.04
CA ARG A 96 -8.38 -5.46 -11.72
C ARG A 96 -7.23 -5.79 -10.77
N LEU A 97 -6.07 -5.18 -10.94
CA LEU A 97 -4.91 -5.39 -10.07
C LEU A 97 -4.37 -4.05 -9.62
N VAL A 98 -4.59 -3.79 -8.35
CA VAL A 98 -4.26 -2.54 -7.67
C VAL A 98 -3.25 -2.79 -6.56
N ASN A 99 -2.64 -1.73 -6.06
CA ASN A 99 -1.85 -1.79 -4.84
C ASN A 99 -2.68 -2.42 -3.71
N GLY A 100 -2.17 -3.47 -3.09
CA GLY A 100 -2.86 -4.28 -2.09
C GLY A 100 -3.40 -5.63 -2.61
N SER A 101 -3.44 -5.86 -3.93
CA SER A 101 -3.89 -7.15 -4.48
C SER A 101 -2.95 -8.28 -4.05
N VAL A 102 -3.51 -9.31 -3.41
CA VAL A 102 -2.76 -10.47 -2.90
C VAL A 102 -2.78 -11.61 -3.90
N GLY A 103 -1.68 -12.33 -4.00
CA GLY A 103 -1.54 -13.51 -4.84
C GLY A 103 -0.49 -14.47 -4.32
N ARG A 104 -0.28 -15.56 -5.05
CA ARG A 104 0.70 -16.59 -4.77
C ARG A 104 1.65 -16.74 -5.95
N VAL A 105 2.95 -16.83 -5.68
CA VAL A 105 3.96 -17.12 -6.71
C VAL A 105 3.72 -18.53 -7.25
N ALA A 106 3.34 -18.63 -8.52
CA ALA A 106 3.06 -19.91 -9.17
C ALA A 106 4.33 -20.55 -9.72
N GLU A 107 5.18 -19.76 -10.37
CA GLU A 107 6.43 -20.21 -11.00
C GLU A 107 7.35 -19.03 -11.30
N PHE A 108 8.52 -19.32 -11.87
CA PHE A 108 9.48 -18.33 -12.36
C PHE A 108 9.81 -18.61 -13.82
N THR A 109 9.79 -17.58 -14.67
CA THR A 109 10.05 -17.75 -16.10
C THR A 109 10.62 -16.47 -16.71
N THR A 110 11.13 -16.58 -17.94
CA THR A 110 11.56 -15.42 -18.73
C THR A 110 10.37 -14.76 -19.45
N PRO A 111 10.44 -13.47 -19.80
CA PRO A 111 9.43 -12.81 -20.62
C PRO A 111 9.18 -13.49 -21.96
N ARG A 112 10.22 -14.10 -22.55
CA ARG A 112 10.13 -14.85 -23.81
C ARG A 112 9.28 -16.11 -23.66
N GLU A 113 9.54 -16.90 -22.63
CA GLU A 113 8.78 -18.12 -22.33
C GLU A 113 7.33 -17.79 -21.95
N ALA A 114 7.11 -16.80 -21.09
CA ALA A 114 5.76 -16.35 -20.72
C ALA A 114 4.91 -16.02 -21.96
N ARG A 115 5.45 -15.27 -22.93
CA ARG A 115 4.76 -14.98 -24.19
C ARG A 115 4.47 -16.23 -25.02
N SER A 116 5.38 -17.19 -25.04
CA SER A 116 5.17 -18.46 -25.76
C SER A 116 4.06 -19.32 -25.16
N CYS A 117 3.83 -19.19 -23.85
CA CYS A 117 2.77 -19.89 -23.12
C CYS A 117 1.46 -19.09 -23.05
N GLY A 118 1.38 -17.90 -23.66
CA GLY A 118 0.21 -17.03 -23.60
C GLY A 118 0.00 -16.35 -22.25
N THR A 119 1.03 -16.29 -21.40
CA THR A 119 0.98 -15.57 -20.11
C THR A 119 1.27 -14.09 -20.34
N ASP A 120 0.37 -13.24 -19.87
CA ASP A 120 0.52 -11.80 -19.97
C ASP A 120 1.61 -11.27 -19.03
N ILE A 121 2.38 -10.30 -19.51
CA ILE A 121 3.33 -9.54 -18.70
C ILE A 121 2.57 -8.40 -18.03
N ALA A 122 2.72 -8.28 -16.72
CA ALA A 122 2.11 -7.20 -15.98
C ALA A 122 2.69 -5.86 -16.43
N ARG A 123 1.84 -4.95 -16.89
CA ARG A 123 2.20 -3.60 -17.35
C ARG A 123 1.67 -2.58 -16.37
N GLU A 124 2.10 -1.32 -16.43
CA GLU A 124 1.55 -0.29 -15.55
C GLU A 124 0.35 0.40 -16.21
N VAL A 125 -0.71 0.64 -15.44
CA VAL A 125 -1.89 1.36 -15.93
C VAL A 125 -1.59 2.85 -16.09
N PRO A 126 -1.92 3.49 -17.23
CA PRO A 126 -1.87 4.94 -17.37
C PRO A 126 -2.77 5.63 -16.36
N GLU A 127 -2.21 6.57 -15.58
CA GLU A 127 -3.03 7.54 -14.84
C GLU A 127 -3.34 8.68 -15.82
N GLY A 128 -4.44 8.55 -16.56
CA GLY A 128 -4.93 9.57 -17.50
C GLY A 128 -5.15 9.09 -18.95
N PRO A 129 -5.72 9.95 -19.82
CA PRO A 129 -6.28 9.54 -21.11
C PRO A 129 -5.25 9.08 -22.16
N GLN A 130 -3.97 9.45 -22.03
CA GLN A 130 -2.90 8.99 -22.94
C GLN A 130 -1.54 8.92 -22.21
N PRO A 131 -0.77 7.83 -22.39
CA PRO A 131 0.58 7.73 -21.85
C PRO A 131 1.53 8.66 -22.61
N SER A 132 2.20 9.57 -21.90
CA SER A 132 3.20 10.48 -22.46
C SER A 132 4.31 9.70 -23.21
N SER A 133 4.88 10.29 -24.26
CA SER A 133 5.96 9.67 -25.06
C SER A 133 7.14 9.22 -24.20
N GLN A 134 7.47 9.98 -23.14
CA GLN A 134 8.51 9.64 -22.18
C GLN A 134 8.19 8.36 -21.39
N ARG A 135 6.93 8.14 -21.01
CA ARG A 135 6.49 6.94 -20.29
C ARG A 135 6.63 5.68 -21.16
N GLN A 136 6.23 5.76 -22.43
CA GLN A 136 6.35 4.63 -23.36
C GLN A 136 7.82 4.23 -23.59
N ILE A 137 8.72 5.21 -23.68
CA ILE A 137 10.16 4.97 -23.79
C ILE A 137 10.69 4.26 -22.53
N LYS A 138 10.26 4.72 -21.34
CA LYS A 138 10.64 4.14 -20.06
C LYS A 138 10.19 2.69 -19.92
N GLU A 139 8.93 2.41 -20.25
CA GLU A 139 8.34 1.06 -20.22
C GLU A 139 9.03 0.10 -21.19
N LYS A 140 9.31 0.56 -22.42
CA LYS A 140 10.04 -0.24 -23.41
C LYS A 140 11.45 -0.58 -22.95
N ARG A 141 12.16 0.36 -22.31
CA ARG A 141 13.49 0.13 -21.74
C ARG A 141 13.45 -0.89 -20.61
N LEU A 142 12.46 -0.81 -19.71
CA LEU A 142 12.27 -1.78 -18.64
C LEU A 142 12.02 -3.18 -19.18
N LEU A 143 11.12 -3.32 -20.15
CA LEU A 143 10.83 -4.59 -20.80
C LEU A 143 12.09 -5.19 -21.45
N GLN A 144 12.89 -4.37 -22.13
CA GLN A 144 14.15 -4.81 -22.72
C GLN A 144 15.18 -5.24 -21.67
N ALA A 145 15.30 -4.50 -20.57
CA ALA A 145 16.19 -4.86 -19.47
C ALA A 145 15.75 -6.14 -18.74
N ALA A 146 14.44 -6.39 -18.67
CA ALA A 146 13.87 -7.58 -18.06
C ALA A 146 13.93 -8.83 -18.95
N GLU A 147 14.17 -8.69 -20.26
CA GLU A 147 14.02 -9.76 -21.26
C GLU A 147 14.89 -10.99 -20.98
N SER A 148 16.09 -10.81 -20.43
CA SER A 148 17.01 -11.90 -20.07
C SER A 148 16.83 -12.41 -18.64
N GLY A 149 16.01 -11.73 -17.82
CA GLY A 149 15.79 -12.07 -16.42
C GLY A 149 14.71 -13.14 -16.24
N VAL A 150 14.77 -13.81 -15.10
CA VAL A 150 13.75 -14.77 -14.64
C VAL A 150 12.89 -14.10 -13.58
N TRP A 151 11.58 -14.04 -13.80
CA TRP A 151 10.64 -13.25 -13.00
C TRP A 151 9.47 -14.09 -12.49
N PRO A 152 8.87 -13.74 -11.35
CA PRO A 152 7.77 -14.50 -10.79
C PRO A 152 6.50 -14.33 -11.63
N ILE A 153 5.84 -15.44 -11.94
CA ILE A 153 4.43 -15.45 -12.30
C ILE A 153 3.62 -15.53 -11.01
N VAL A 154 2.68 -14.59 -10.85
CA VAL A 154 1.79 -14.52 -9.69
C VAL A 154 0.38 -14.82 -10.13
N GLU A 155 -0.27 -15.73 -9.42
CA GLU A 155 -1.70 -15.98 -9.49
C GLU A 155 -2.40 -15.19 -8.39
N PHE A 156 -3.24 -14.23 -8.78
CA PHE A 156 -3.95 -13.33 -7.88
C PHE A 156 -5.32 -13.88 -7.50
N GLN A 157 -5.88 -13.38 -6.39
CA GLN A 157 -7.21 -13.79 -5.88
C GLN A 157 -8.36 -13.64 -6.89
N ASN A 158 -8.23 -12.76 -7.87
CA ASN A 158 -9.22 -12.55 -8.92
C ASN A 158 -9.05 -13.52 -10.12
N GLY A 159 -8.19 -14.53 -9.99
CA GLY A 159 -7.88 -15.52 -11.02
C GLY A 159 -6.92 -15.04 -12.12
N LEU A 160 -6.42 -13.81 -12.04
CA LEU A 160 -5.42 -13.33 -12.99
C LEU A 160 -4.05 -13.96 -12.69
N ARG A 161 -3.39 -14.40 -13.76
CA ARG A 161 -2.03 -14.93 -13.72
C ARG A 161 -1.13 -14.09 -14.61
N LEU A 162 -0.16 -13.39 -14.01
CA LEU A 162 0.70 -12.45 -14.73
C LEU A 162 2.17 -12.63 -14.37
N LEU A 163 3.05 -12.37 -15.34
CA LEU A 163 4.49 -12.23 -15.11
C LEU A 163 4.80 -10.85 -14.52
N CYS A 164 5.34 -10.79 -13.30
CA CYS A 164 5.70 -9.55 -12.63
C CYS A 164 7.19 -9.20 -12.87
N ILE A 165 7.44 -8.33 -13.85
CA ILE A 165 8.78 -7.77 -14.13
C ILE A 165 9.07 -6.55 -13.23
N PRO A 166 10.32 -6.06 -13.16
CA PRO A 166 10.65 -4.86 -12.41
C PRO A 166 9.83 -3.64 -12.88
N ALA A 167 9.39 -2.86 -11.88
CA ALA A 167 8.70 -1.60 -12.05
C ALA A 167 9.50 -0.48 -11.36
N ILE A 168 9.18 0.77 -11.71
CA ILE A 168 9.89 1.94 -11.19
C ILE A 168 9.10 2.58 -10.04
N PHE A 169 9.75 2.76 -8.91
CA PHE A 169 9.24 3.44 -7.73
C PHE A 169 9.96 4.77 -7.59
N GLU A 170 9.21 5.85 -7.48
CA GLU A 170 9.74 7.21 -7.36
C GLU A 170 9.44 7.69 -5.94
N ALA A 171 10.48 8.10 -5.22
CA ALA A 171 10.35 8.74 -3.93
C ALA A 171 10.28 10.25 -4.17
N THR A 172 9.13 10.84 -3.92
CA THR A 172 8.90 12.28 -4.08
C THR A 172 8.99 13.00 -2.74
N ASP A 173 9.41 14.27 -2.80
CA ASP A 173 9.28 15.19 -1.66
C ASP A 173 7.88 15.81 -1.58
N ALA A 174 7.66 16.67 -0.59
CA ALA A 174 6.39 17.38 -0.39
C ALA A 174 6.02 18.32 -1.55
N ASN A 175 7.00 18.73 -2.36
CA ASN A 175 6.81 19.61 -3.50
C ASN A 175 6.58 18.81 -4.80
N GLY A 176 6.64 17.48 -4.74
CA GLY A 176 6.48 16.59 -5.89
C GLY A 176 7.76 16.32 -6.67
N SER A 177 8.91 16.82 -6.23
CA SER A 177 10.20 16.56 -6.89
C SER A 177 10.68 15.15 -6.58
N ILE A 178 11.16 14.43 -7.60
CA ILE A 178 11.65 13.05 -7.45
C ILE A 178 13.03 13.10 -6.80
N GLU A 179 13.13 12.69 -5.53
CA GLU A 179 14.38 12.65 -4.77
C GLU A 179 15.22 11.40 -5.06
N ALA A 180 14.55 10.27 -5.32
CA ALA A 180 15.18 8.99 -5.60
C ALA A 180 14.30 8.08 -6.44
N ILE A 181 14.93 7.16 -7.16
CA ILE A 181 14.27 6.19 -8.02
C ILE A 181 14.75 4.79 -7.65
N ARG A 182 13.83 3.84 -7.53
CA ARG A 182 14.09 2.42 -7.29
C ARG A 182 13.45 1.56 -8.36
N GLU A 183 14.20 0.66 -8.97
CA GLU A 183 13.70 -0.36 -9.90
C GLU A 183 13.69 -1.70 -9.19
N GLN A 184 12.51 -2.31 -9.05
CA GLN A 184 12.32 -3.55 -8.29
C GLN A 184 11.06 -4.27 -8.76
N VAL A 185 11.00 -5.59 -8.57
CA VAL A 185 9.78 -6.38 -8.75
C VAL A 185 8.68 -5.81 -7.85
N PRO A 186 7.47 -5.50 -8.36
CA PRO A 186 6.43 -4.78 -7.61
C PRO A 186 5.69 -5.67 -6.60
N LEU A 187 6.42 -6.48 -5.84
CA LEU A 187 5.88 -7.45 -4.89
C LEU A 187 6.53 -7.27 -3.52
N ILE A 188 5.77 -7.51 -2.47
CA ILE A 188 6.29 -7.76 -1.11
C ILE A 188 5.69 -9.05 -0.55
N LEU A 189 6.40 -9.69 0.39
CA LEU A 189 5.85 -10.84 1.11
C LEU A 189 4.64 -10.40 1.94
N ALA A 190 3.57 -11.19 1.88
CA ALA A 190 2.27 -10.80 2.40
C ALA A 190 1.68 -11.79 3.41
N TRP A 191 2.52 -12.61 4.06
CA TRP A 191 2.08 -13.35 5.26
C TRP A 191 1.86 -12.43 6.44
N ALA A 192 2.73 -11.43 6.58
CA ALA A 192 2.66 -10.46 7.66
C ALA A 192 3.20 -9.10 7.20
N LEU A 193 2.52 -8.03 7.61
CA LEU A 193 2.93 -6.65 7.38
C LEU A 193 2.84 -5.86 8.67
N SER A 194 3.69 -4.84 8.82
CA SER A 194 3.47 -3.88 9.90
C SER A 194 2.30 -2.95 9.59
N ILE A 195 1.58 -2.50 10.62
CA ILE A 195 0.49 -1.54 10.46
C ILE A 195 0.99 -0.28 9.75
N HIS A 196 2.17 0.23 10.11
CA HIS A 196 2.80 1.37 9.44
C HIS A 196 3.04 1.14 7.94
N LYS A 197 3.50 -0.06 7.55
CA LYS A 197 3.71 -0.40 6.14
C LYS A 197 2.41 -0.63 5.37
N SER A 198 1.27 -0.80 6.04
CA SER A 198 -0.06 -0.94 5.44
C SER A 198 -0.84 0.38 5.30
N GLN A 199 -0.30 1.51 5.80
CA GLN A 199 -0.99 2.79 5.77
C GLN A 199 -1.25 3.25 4.34
N GLY A 200 -2.49 3.67 4.05
CA GLY A 200 -2.91 4.09 2.71
C GLY A 200 -3.17 2.94 1.72
N GLN A 201 -2.95 1.68 2.12
CA GLN A 201 -3.34 0.51 1.34
C GLN A 201 -4.71 -0.01 1.75
N THR A 202 -5.33 -0.69 0.80
CA THR A 202 -6.63 -1.34 0.94
C THR A 202 -6.39 -2.84 0.83
N LEU A 203 -6.71 -3.60 1.87
CA LEU A 203 -6.39 -5.02 1.98
C LEU A 203 -7.67 -5.85 2.01
N ASP A 204 -7.75 -6.87 1.15
CA ASP A 204 -8.96 -7.68 1.02
C ASP A 204 -9.14 -8.71 2.12
N ARG A 205 -8.07 -9.39 2.54
CA ARG A 205 -8.11 -10.39 3.62
C ARG A 205 -7.10 -10.03 4.69
N VAL A 206 -7.58 -9.72 5.89
CA VAL A 206 -6.75 -9.19 6.96
C VAL A 206 -7.02 -9.94 8.25
N ARG A 207 -5.95 -10.36 8.92
CA ARG A 207 -5.99 -10.83 10.31
C ARG A 207 -5.25 -9.83 11.19
N VAL A 208 -5.89 -9.38 12.27
CA VAL A 208 -5.28 -8.45 13.23
C VAL A 208 -5.32 -9.03 14.64
N ASP A 209 -4.15 -9.10 15.30
CA ASP A 209 -4.06 -9.45 16.72
C ASP A 209 -3.90 -8.19 17.59
N LEU A 210 -4.93 -7.89 18.39
CA LEU A 210 -5.00 -6.70 19.24
C LEU A 210 -4.38 -6.90 20.64
N ARG A 211 -3.74 -8.04 20.92
CA ARG A 211 -2.98 -8.24 22.17
C ARG A 211 -1.87 -7.21 22.32
N ARG A 212 -1.19 -6.87 21.22
CA ARG A 212 0.05 -6.07 21.19
C ARG A 212 -0.13 -4.62 20.71
N THR A 213 -1.36 -4.15 20.49
CA THR A 213 -1.59 -2.73 20.17
C THR A 213 -1.50 -1.89 21.45
N PHE A 214 -0.50 -0.99 21.49
CA PHE A 214 -0.17 -0.17 22.67
C PHE A 214 -0.54 1.32 22.50
N GLU A 215 -0.78 1.80 21.28
CA GLU A 215 -1.07 3.22 21.03
C GLU A 215 -2.51 3.50 20.61
N THR A 216 -3.04 4.59 21.14
CA THR A 216 -4.37 5.16 20.86
C THR A 216 -4.51 5.45 19.36
N GLY A 217 -5.49 4.82 18.69
CA GLY A 217 -5.75 5.01 17.25
C GLY A 217 -5.18 3.94 16.31
N GLN A 218 -4.18 3.15 16.72
CA GLN A 218 -3.63 2.08 15.87
C GLN A 218 -4.66 0.99 15.53
N VAL A 219 -5.57 0.71 16.48
CA VAL A 219 -6.67 -0.24 16.27
C VAL A 219 -7.60 0.24 15.15
N TYR A 220 -7.91 1.53 15.10
CA TYR A 220 -8.72 2.11 14.03
C TYR A 220 -8.01 2.03 12.68
N VAL A 221 -6.71 2.36 12.64
CA VAL A 221 -5.92 2.27 11.40
C VAL A 221 -5.92 0.84 10.86
N ALA A 222 -5.64 -0.16 11.72
CA ALA A 222 -5.62 -1.56 11.33
C ALA A 222 -6.99 -2.08 10.83
N LEU A 223 -8.08 -1.75 11.53
CA LEU A 223 -9.43 -2.17 11.13
C LEU A 223 -9.89 -1.46 9.85
N SER A 224 -9.54 -0.18 9.65
CA SER A 224 -9.87 0.58 8.45
C SER A 224 -9.12 0.14 7.18
N ARG A 225 -8.15 -0.78 7.30
CA ARG A 225 -7.46 -1.35 6.13
C ARG A 225 -8.30 -2.41 5.41
N ALA A 226 -9.21 -3.09 6.12
CA ALA A 226 -10.02 -4.14 5.55
C ALA A 226 -11.13 -3.57 4.65
N THR A 227 -11.27 -4.10 3.44
CA THR A 227 -12.35 -3.71 2.51
C THR A 227 -13.73 -4.21 2.94
N SER A 228 -13.76 -5.34 3.64
CA SER A 228 -14.99 -5.97 4.09
C SER A 228 -14.84 -6.51 5.51
N LEU A 229 -15.93 -6.39 6.29
CA LEU A 229 -16.05 -7.04 7.59
C LEU A 229 -16.08 -8.56 7.47
N ASP A 230 -16.45 -9.10 6.30
CA ASP A 230 -16.58 -10.54 6.13
C ASP A 230 -15.24 -11.27 6.04
N THR A 231 -14.22 -10.56 5.54
CA THR A 231 -12.85 -11.03 5.30
C THR A 231 -11.86 -10.59 6.38
N LEU A 232 -12.36 -9.86 7.39
CA LEU A 232 -11.60 -9.37 8.53
C LEU A 232 -11.70 -10.33 9.71
N GLU A 233 -10.55 -10.82 10.18
CA GLU A 233 -10.43 -11.61 11.40
C GLU A 233 -9.78 -10.77 12.50
N VAL A 234 -10.49 -10.60 13.63
CA VAL A 234 -9.99 -9.85 14.79
C VAL A 234 -9.79 -10.79 15.97
N GLN A 235 -8.54 -10.93 16.40
CA GLN A 235 -8.18 -11.74 17.56
C GLN A 235 -7.95 -10.87 18.80
N ASN A 236 -8.38 -11.38 19.97
CA ASN A 236 -8.12 -10.80 21.29
C ASN A 236 -8.57 -9.35 21.45
N PHE A 237 -9.77 -9.05 20.96
CA PHE A 237 -10.37 -7.73 21.09
C PHE A 237 -10.57 -7.34 22.56
N ASN A 238 -10.07 -6.16 22.93
CA ASN A 238 -10.36 -5.56 24.23
C ASN A 238 -11.02 -4.18 24.00
N PRO A 239 -12.30 -4.00 24.39
CA PRO A 239 -13.01 -2.73 24.23
C PRO A 239 -12.29 -1.53 24.87
N LEU A 240 -11.53 -1.75 25.95
CA LEU A 240 -10.80 -0.71 26.66
C LEU A 240 -9.61 -0.15 25.87
N LYS A 241 -9.15 -0.87 24.83
CA LYS A 241 -8.05 -0.45 23.96
C LYS A 241 -8.52 0.37 22.75
N VAL A 242 -9.83 0.44 22.50
CA VAL A 242 -10.39 1.29 21.44
C VAL A 242 -10.61 2.68 22.02
N ARG A 243 -9.56 3.50 22.00
CA ARG A 243 -9.60 4.89 22.46
C ARG A 243 -9.17 5.82 21.33
N ALA A 244 -9.84 6.95 21.21
CA ALA A 244 -9.36 8.10 20.46
C ALA A 244 -8.63 9.03 21.43
N HIS A 245 -7.65 9.77 20.94
CA HIS A 245 -6.91 10.71 21.78
C HIS A 245 -7.83 11.88 22.17
N ASP A 246 -7.85 12.29 23.45
CA ASP A 246 -8.79 13.31 23.95
C ASP A 246 -8.69 14.65 23.21
N ARG A 247 -7.51 14.97 22.65
CA ARG A 247 -7.32 16.15 21.79
C ARG A 247 -8.11 16.05 20.47
N VAL A 248 -8.18 14.85 19.87
CA VAL A 248 -8.95 14.61 18.63
C VAL A 248 -10.44 14.67 18.90
N ILE A 249 -10.90 14.12 20.03
CA ILE A 249 -12.30 14.22 20.47
C ILE A 249 -12.67 15.70 20.69
N ARG A 250 -11.87 16.44 21.47
CA ARG A 250 -12.08 17.88 21.69
C ARG A 250 -12.04 18.70 20.40
N TRP A 251 -11.25 18.30 19.41
CA TRP A 251 -11.23 18.95 18.11
C TRP A 251 -12.48 18.61 17.30
N MET A 252 -12.91 17.34 17.26
CA MET A 252 -14.16 16.92 16.62
C MET A 252 -15.35 17.64 17.24
N ASP A 253 -15.46 17.67 18.57
CA ASP A 253 -16.55 18.35 19.27
C ASP A 253 -16.58 19.85 18.93
N LYS A 254 -15.42 20.51 18.87
CA LYS A 254 -15.34 21.93 18.47
C LYS A 254 -15.76 22.17 17.02
N ASN A 255 -15.37 21.30 16.08
CA ASN A 255 -15.60 21.52 14.64
C ASN A 255 -16.95 20.98 14.15
N ILE A 256 -17.48 19.91 14.75
CA ILE A 256 -18.82 19.41 14.47
C ILE A 256 -19.86 20.40 15.00
N THR A 257 -19.67 20.93 16.22
CA THR A 257 -20.56 21.97 16.77
C THR A 257 -20.46 23.29 15.99
N SER A 258 -19.34 23.55 15.29
CA SER A 258 -19.20 24.76 14.46
C SER A 258 -19.87 24.61 13.08
N ASN A 259 -19.93 23.39 12.52
CA ASN A 259 -20.57 23.14 11.22
C ASN A 259 -22.08 22.89 11.30
N GLU A 260 -22.61 22.30 12.38
CA GLU A 260 -24.07 22.19 12.57
C GLU A 260 -24.74 23.55 12.79
N VAL A 261 -24.01 24.56 13.28
CA VAL A 261 -24.52 25.93 13.45
C VAL A 261 -24.55 26.71 12.11
N LEU A 262 -23.83 26.22 11.08
CA LEU A 262 -23.82 26.83 9.75
C LEU A 262 -24.95 26.32 8.84
N GLU A 263 -25.45 25.09 9.03
CA GLU A 263 -26.56 24.54 8.23
C GLU A 263 -27.97 24.97 8.70
N LEU A 264 -28.08 25.74 9.80
CA LEU A 264 -29.35 26.30 10.30
C LEU A 264 -29.50 27.82 10.06
N LYS A 265 -28.63 28.43 9.24
CA LYS A 265 -28.70 29.87 8.90
C LYS A 265 -28.63 30.20 7.39
N THR A 266 -28.89 29.24 6.52
CA THR A 266 -29.02 29.48 5.08
C THR A 266 -30.41 29.11 4.57
N GLU A 267 -31.44 29.78 5.12
CA GLU A 267 -32.68 29.98 4.37
C GLU A 267 -32.74 31.45 3.90
N ALA A 268 -32.54 31.59 2.58
CA ALA A 268 -32.98 32.64 1.67
C ALA A 268 -32.48 34.10 1.84
N ASP A 269 -31.49 34.47 1.01
CA ASP A 269 -31.50 35.75 0.29
C ASP A 269 -31.28 35.44 -1.21
N PRO A 270 -32.20 35.74 -2.15
CA PRO A 270 -32.09 35.30 -3.53
C PRO A 270 -31.30 36.22 -4.46
N ASP A 271 -30.74 37.34 -3.99
CA ASP A 271 -30.08 38.33 -4.86
C ASP A 271 -28.69 38.73 -4.35
N SER A 272 -27.69 37.87 -4.55
CA SER A 272 -26.29 38.31 -4.62
C SER A 272 -25.46 37.40 -5.51
N ASP A 273 -25.26 37.82 -6.76
CA ASP A 273 -24.16 37.39 -7.60
C ASP A 273 -22.86 37.95 -7.01
N ASP A 274 -21.99 37.10 -6.42
CA ASP A 274 -20.55 37.43 -6.30
C ASP A 274 -19.71 36.17 -6.05
N ASP A 275 -18.96 35.81 -7.10
CA ASP A 275 -17.63 35.22 -7.18
C ASP A 275 -17.07 34.24 -6.12
N CYS A 276 -16.64 33.09 -6.67
CA CYS A 276 -15.48 32.27 -6.28
C CYS A 276 -14.51 32.89 -5.26
N GLN A 277 -14.34 32.23 -4.10
CA GLN A 277 -13.06 32.06 -3.40
C GLN A 277 -13.25 31.24 -2.11
N TYR A 278 -12.75 30.00 -2.02
CA TYR A 278 -12.38 29.40 -0.73
C TYR A 278 -11.43 28.20 -0.91
N TRP A 279 -10.16 28.50 -1.20
CA TRP A 279 -9.02 27.65 -0.85
C TRP A 279 -7.89 28.55 -0.39
N ASP A 280 -7.99 29.11 0.82
CA ASP A 280 -6.88 29.83 1.42
C ASP A 280 -6.79 29.53 2.92
N LYS A 281 -5.94 28.54 3.24
CA LYS A 281 -4.86 28.57 4.24
C LYS A 281 -4.46 27.15 4.62
N VAL A 282 -3.57 26.59 3.81
CA VAL A 282 -2.83 25.37 4.09
C VAL A 282 -1.55 25.78 4.85
N ASP A 283 -1.64 26.09 6.15
CA ASP A 283 -0.44 26.44 6.92
C ASP A 283 -0.36 25.95 8.37
N ASP A 284 -1.35 25.19 8.87
CA ASP A 284 -1.29 24.72 10.27
C ASP A 284 -0.99 23.21 10.44
N LEU A 285 -0.81 22.45 9.35
CA LEU A 285 -0.61 20.99 9.44
C LEU A 285 0.82 20.57 9.85
N GLN A 286 1.82 21.45 9.71
CA GLN A 286 3.21 21.11 10.03
C GLN A 286 3.56 21.20 11.53
N LYS A 287 2.71 21.79 12.38
CA LYS A 287 2.95 21.84 13.84
C LYS A 287 2.49 20.61 14.62
N TYR A 288 1.85 19.64 13.97
CA TYR A 288 1.21 18.51 14.66
C TYR A 288 1.97 17.17 14.59
N PHE A 289 3.18 17.13 14.01
CA PHE A 289 3.96 15.90 13.83
C PHE A 289 5.33 15.85 14.54
N THR A 290 5.61 16.75 15.50
CA THR A 290 6.78 16.61 16.37
C THR A 290 6.36 16.20 17.78
N THR A 291 6.70 14.97 18.15
CA THR A 291 6.75 14.46 19.53
C THR A 291 8.01 14.96 20.22
N ASP A 292 7.84 15.54 21.42
CA ASP A 292 8.82 15.37 22.51
C ASP A 292 8.77 13.90 22.99
#